data_AF-A0A164FQQ7-F1
#
_entry.id   AF-A0A164FQQ7-F1
#
_cell.length_a   1.000
_cell.length_b   1.000
_cell.length_c   1.000
_cell.angle_alpha   90.00
_cell.angle_beta   90.00
_cell.angle_gamma   90.00
#
_symmetry.space_group_name_H-M   'P 1'
#
loop_
_entity.id
_entity.type
_entity.pdbx_description
1 polymer ?
#
loop_
_entity_poly.entity_id
_entity_poly.type
_entity_poly.pdbx_seq_one_letter_code
_entity_poly.pdbx_strand_id
1 'polypeptide(L)'
;MRKLKKSVSFDRWEKAAAKYAHSYSDQDGWAIERFGYKKLNLDNLLEAQFDGNIKFKNEINKVTREELRLQPLGKDIHGCRYWHLLEDEQPKSLS
;
A
#
# COMPACT_ATOMS: atom_id res chain seq x y z
N MET A 1 -23.18 -6.84 -18.61
CA MET A 1 -22.28 -6.52 -17.49
C MET A 1 -22.63 -5.15 -16.93
N ARG A 2 -23.08 -5.06 -15.67
CA ARG A 2 -23.40 -3.77 -15.04
C ARG A 2 -22.08 -3.02 -14.80
N LYS A 3 -21.82 -1.93 -15.54
CA LYS A 3 -20.69 -1.04 -15.25
C LYS A 3 -20.90 -0.46 -13.85
N LEU A 4 -20.12 -0.93 -12.89
CA LEU A 4 -20.19 -0.49 -11.50
C LEU A 4 -19.63 0.94 -11.44
N LYS A 5 -20.48 1.96 -11.67
CA LYS A 5 -20.17 3.36 -11.36
C LYS A 5 -20.17 3.54 -9.83
N LYS A 6 -19.19 2.96 -9.14
CA LYS A 6 -18.90 3.29 -7.74
C LYS A 6 -17.63 4.12 -7.73
N SER A 7 -17.76 5.39 -8.08
CA SER A 7 -16.77 6.37 -7.65
C SER A 7 -17.00 6.57 -6.16
N VAL A 8 -16.07 6.10 -5.34
CA VAL A 8 -16.06 6.39 -3.91
C VAL A 8 -15.39 7.76 -3.79
N SER A 9 -16.06 8.73 -3.16
CA SER A 9 -15.41 10.01 -2.88
C SER A 9 -14.24 9.80 -1.93
N PHE A 10 -13.22 10.63 -2.06
CA PHE A 10 -12.01 10.54 -1.25
C PHE A 10 -12.34 10.55 0.25
N ASP A 11 -13.20 11.46 0.70
CA ASP A 11 -13.65 11.54 2.10
C ASP A 11 -14.32 10.28 2.61
N ARG A 12 -15.10 9.62 1.74
CA ARG A 12 -15.82 8.39 2.11
C ARG A 12 -14.84 7.22 2.20
N TRP A 13 -13.84 7.19 1.33
CA TRP A 13 -12.78 6.19 1.37
C TRP A 13 -11.92 6.36 2.62
N GLU A 14 -11.51 7.58 2.93
CA GLU A 14 -10.64 7.89 4.08
C GLU A 14 -11.33 7.56 5.42
N LYS A 15 -12.62 7.89 5.56
CA LYS A 15 -13.41 7.47 6.74
C LYS A 15 -13.53 5.95 6.86
N ALA A 16 -13.68 5.25 5.74
CA ALA A 16 -13.75 3.79 5.75
C ALA A 16 -12.39 3.17 6.09
N ALA A 17 -11.30 3.74 5.59
CA ALA A 17 -9.94 3.32 5.90
C ALA A 17 -9.60 3.54 7.39
N ALA A 18 -9.92 4.70 7.95
CA ALA A 18 -9.78 4.97 9.39
C ALA A 18 -10.56 3.97 10.25
N LYS A 19 -11.83 3.71 9.90
CA LYS A 19 -12.66 2.73 10.60
C LYS A 19 -12.07 1.31 10.53
N TYR A 20 -11.50 0.94 9.40
CA TYR A 20 -10.81 -0.34 9.26
C TYR A 20 -9.53 -0.38 10.11
N ALA A 21 -8.75 0.68 10.11
CA ALA A 21 -7.55 0.79 10.92
C ALA A 21 -7.84 0.67 12.42
N HIS A 22 -8.88 1.35 12.94
CA HIS A 22 -9.33 1.17 14.32
C HIS A 22 -9.71 -0.28 14.68
N SER A 23 -10.10 -1.11 13.71
CA SER A 23 -10.39 -2.53 13.98
C SER A 23 -9.15 -3.39 14.21
N TYR A 24 -7.96 -2.88 13.88
CA TYR A 24 -6.68 -3.56 14.01
C TYR A 24 -5.73 -2.85 14.98
N SER A 25 -5.68 -1.52 14.92
CA SER A 25 -4.83 -0.65 15.73
C SER A 25 -5.49 0.70 15.91
N ASP A 26 -5.90 1.02 17.14
CA ASP A 26 -6.46 2.34 17.49
C ASP A 26 -5.48 3.48 17.17
N GLN A 27 -4.17 3.22 17.29
CA GLN A 27 -3.12 4.18 16.96
C GLN A 27 -3.09 4.49 15.46
N ASP A 28 -3.22 3.47 14.61
CA ASP A 28 -3.21 3.66 13.15
C ASP A 28 -4.51 4.32 12.67
N GLY A 29 -5.65 3.97 13.28
CA GLY A 29 -6.93 4.62 13.03
C GLY A 29 -6.90 6.11 13.36
N TRP A 30 -6.38 6.45 14.53
CA TRP A 30 -6.19 7.85 14.94
C TRP A 30 -5.23 8.60 14.01
N ALA A 31 -4.12 7.96 13.62
CA ALA A 31 -3.15 8.57 12.73
C ALA A 31 -3.78 8.92 11.38
N ILE A 32 -4.58 8.02 10.79
CA ILE A 32 -5.29 8.27 9.52
C ILE A 32 -6.26 9.45 9.64
N GLU A 33 -7.01 9.54 10.73
CA GLU A 33 -7.93 10.67 10.95
C GLU A 33 -7.20 12.01 11.10
N ARG A 34 -6.00 12.00 11.68
CA ARG A 34 -5.27 13.23 12.02
C ARG A 34 -4.34 13.72 10.91
N PHE A 35 -3.65 12.81 10.24
CA PHE A 35 -2.61 13.13 9.26
C PHE A 35 -2.99 12.78 7.82
N GLY A 36 -4.08 12.02 7.64
CA GLY A 36 -4.49 11.46 6.36
C GLY A 36 -3.61 10.28 5.94
N TYR A 37 -4.13 9.43 5.06
CA TYR A 37 -3.45 8.17 4.71
C TYR A 37 -2.15 8.35 3.89
N LYS A 38 -1.98 9.49 3.19
CA LYS A 38 -0.85 9.71 2.26
C LYS A 38 0.49 9.91 2.96
N LYS A 39 0.47 10.27 4.25
CA LYS A 39 1.67 10.58 5.04
C LYS A 39 2.01 9.50 6.05
N LEU A 40 1.28 8.38 6.01
CA LEU A 40 1.40 7.32 6.99
C LEU A 40 1.98 6.08 6.35
N ASN A 41 2.80 5.39 7.13
CA ASN A 41 3.16 4.04 6.78
C ASN A 41 1.94 3.13 7.07
N LEU A 42 1.42 2.48 6.03
CA LEU A 42 0.26 1.59 6.10
C LEU A 42 0.67 0.11 6.15
N ASP A 43 1.94 -0.22 6.35
CA ASP A 43 2.47 -1.59 6.33
C ASP A 43 1.65 -2.54 7.23
N ASN A 44 1.34 -2.13 8.46
CA ASN A 44 0.51 -2.92 9.39
C ASN A 44 -0.90 -3.19 8.85
N LEU A 45 -1.49 -2.19 8.19
CA LEU A 45 -2.84 -2.26 7.65
C LEU A 45 -2.89 -3.15 6.40
N LEU A 46 -1.80 -3.17 5.63
CA LEU A 46 -1.61 -4.03 4.48
C LEU A 46 -1.34 -5.48 4.92
N GLU A 47 -0.56 -5.68 5.97
CA GLU A 47 -0.32 -7.00 6.56
C GLU A 47 -1.63 -7.60 7.12
N ALA A 48 -2.44 -6.79 7.81
CA ALA A 48 -3.75 -7.20 8.31
C ALA A 48 -4.70 -7.75 7.22
N GLN A 49 -4.54 -7.34 5.95
CA GLN A 49 -5.33 -7.91 4.84
C GLN A 49 -5.01 -9.39 4.60
N PHE A 50 -3.78 -9.83 4.84
CA PHE A 50 -3.38 -11.24 4.65
C PHE A 50 -3.90 -12.17 5.75
N ASP A 51 -4.24 -11.63 6.91
CA ASP A 51 -4.79 -12.38 8.02
C ASP A 51 -6.32 -12.34 8.05
N GLY A 52 -6.92 -11.15 7.83
CA GLY A 52 -8.36 -10.95 7.94
C GLY A 52 -9.16 -11.30 6.67
N ASN A 53 -8.52 -11.37 5.50
CA ASN A 53 -9.20 -11.60 4.23
C ASN A 53 -8.73 -12.88 3.55
N ILE A 54 -9.33 -14.01 3.95
CA ILE A 54 -9.00 -15.35 3.43
C ILE A 54 -9.12 -15.43 1.89
N LYS A 55 -10.10 -14.75 1.29
CA LYS A 55 -10.26 -14.73 -0.17
C LYS A 55 -9.07 -14.05 -0.83
N PHE A 56 -8.66 -12.89 -0.31
CA PHE A 56 -7.48 -12.18 -0.79
C PHE A 56 -6.22 -13.01 -0.64
N LYS A 57 -5.99 -13.59 0.55
CA LYS A 57 -4.85 -14.48 0.81
C LYS A 57 -4.79 -15.65 -0.18
N ASN A 58 -5.91 -16.31 -0.43
CA ASN A 58 -5.99 -17.44 -1.35
C ASN A 58 -5.73 -17.04 -2.80
N GLU A 59 -6.15 -15.85 -3.23
CA GLU A 59 -5.82 -15.35 -4.58
C GLU A 59 -4.34 -14.98 -4.71
N ILE A 60 -3.76 -14.28 -3.72
CA ILE A 60 -2.33 -13.93 -3.75
C ILE A 60 -1.44 -15.17 -3.72
N ASN A 61 -1.81 -16.20 -2.97
CA ASN A 61 -1.06 -17.46 -2.91
C ASN A 61 -1.02 -18.23 -4.25
N LYS A 62 -1.87 -17.88 -5.23
CA LYS A 62 -1.79 -18.45 -6.59
C LYS A 62 -0.73 -17.77 -7.45
N VAL A 63 -0.34 -16.55 -7.09
CA VAL A 63 0.64 -15.76 -7.84
C VAL A 63 2.05 -16.18 -7.40
N THR A 64 2.96 -16.27 -8.37
CA THR A 64 4.34 -16.66 -8.06
C THR A 64 5.08 -15.53 -7.33
N ARG A 65 6.12 -15.91 -6.60
CA ARG A 65 6.97 -14.97 -5.85
C ARG A 65 7.66 -13.95 -6.77
N GLU A 66 7.95 -14.35 -8.00
CA GLU A 66 8.56 -13.54 -9.04
C GLU A 66 7.60 -12.46 -9.54
N GLU A 67 6.32 -12.79 -9.69
CA GLU A 67 5.27 -11.86 -10.14
C GLU A 67 4.87 -10.84 -9.07
N LEU A 68 4.96 -11.22 -7.78
CA LEU A 68 4.64 -10.32 -6.67
C LEU A 68 5.73 -9.27 -6.38
N ARG A 69 6.95 -9.49 -6.88
CA ARG A 69 8.08 -8.60 -6.64
C ARG A 69 8.21 -7.58 -7.75
N LEU A 70 8.60 -6.36 -7.38
CA LEU A 70 9.12 -5.39 -8.32
C LEU A 70 10.22 -6.07 -9.15
N GLN A 71 10.17 -5.87 -10.46
CA GLN A 71 11.22 -6.35 -11.35
C GLN A 71 12.29 -5.26 -11.45
N PRO A 72 13.59 -5.65 -11.46
CA PRO A 72 14.67 -4.69 -11.66
C PRO A 72 14.55 -4.04 -13.04
N LEU A 73 15.16 -2.87 -13.21
CA LEU A 73 15.27 -2.20 -14.52
C LEU A 73 15.97 -3.08 -15.57
N GLY A 74 16.92 -3.89 -15.11
CA GLY A 74 17.65 -4.82 -15.93
C GLY A 74 18.55 -5.74 -15.11
N LYS A 75 19.13 -6.71 -15.79
CA LYS A 75 20.08 -7.68 -15.23
C LYS A 75 21.30 -7.75 -16.15
N ASP A 76 22.51 -7.65 -15.61
CA ASP A 76 23.73 -7.82 -16.42
C ASP A 76 24.03 -9.31 -16.72
N ILE A 77 25.09 -9.54 -17.50
CA ILE A 77 25.57 -10.88 -17.86
C ILE A 77 26.05 -11.70 -16.64
N HIS A 78 26.40 -11.05 -15.53
CA HIS A 78 26.83 -11.69 -14.28
C HIS A 78 25.65 -11.94 -13.32
N GLY A 79 24.49 -11.40 -13.65
CA GLY A 79 23.25 -11.53 -12.92
C GLY A 79 22.97 -10.47 -11.86
N CYS A 80 23.74 -9.39 -11.83
CA CYS A 80 23.46 -8.22 -10.98
C CYS A 80 22.20 -7.52 -11.47
N ARG A 81 21.35 -7.12 -10.52
CA ARG A 81 20.08 -6.44 -10.79
C ARG A 81 20.22 -4.95 -10.53
N TYR A 82 19.76 -4.13 -11.47
CA TYR A 82 19.80 -2.68 -11.36
C TYR A 82 18.45 -2.14 -10.92
N TRP A 83 18.47 -1.22 -9.94
CA TRP A 83 17.32 -0.52 -9.41
C TRP A 83 17.58 0.97 -9.48
N HIS A 84 16.57 1.76 -9.84
CA HIS A 84 16.63 3.20 -9.61
C HIS A 84 15.81 3.52 -8.36
N LEU A 85 16.41 4.21 -7.41
CA LEU A 85 15.70 4.81 -6.30
C LEU A 85 15.49 6.28 -6.65
N LEU A 86 14.25 6.70 -6.85
CA LEU A 86 13.94 8.13 -6.87
C LEU A 86 13.91 8.56 -5.40
N GLU A 87 14.83 9.42 -5.00
CA GLU A 87 14.67 10.14 -3.74
C GLU A 87 13.46 11.06 -3.89
N ASP A 88 12.51 10.98 -2.96
CA ASP A 88 11.47 12.01 -2.84
C ASP A 88 12.19 13.35 -2.65
N GLU A 89 11.94 14.28 -3.56
CA GLU A 89 12.48 15.63 -3.57
C GLU A 89 12.20 16.30 -2.22
N GLN A 90 13.13 16.18 -1.26
CA GLN A 90 13.07 16.92 -0.01
C GLN A 90 13.08 18.40 -0.38
N PRO A 91 12.13 19.22 0.09
CA PRO A 91 12.21 20.65 -0.12
C PRO A 91 13.54 21.12 0.50
N LYS A 92 14.44 21.62 -0.36
CA LYS A 92 15.75 22.17 0.04
C LYS A 92 15.56 23.01 1.30
N SER A 93 16.20 22.61 2.41
CA SER A 93 16.29 23.46 3.58
C SER A 93 16.97 24.75 3.14
N LEU A 94 16.21 25.84 3.12
CA LEU A 94 16.77 27.18 2.96
C LEU A 94 17.66 27.43 4.18
N SER A 95 18.95 27.63 3.88
CA SER A 95 20.01 28.10 4.78
C SER A 95 19.66 29.40 5.48
#